data_AF-A0AAX2UHW2-F1
#
_entry.id   AF-A0AAX2UHW2-F1
#
_cell.length_a   1.000
_cell.length_b   1.000
_cell.length_c   1.000
_cell.angle_alpha   90.00
_cell.angle_beta   90.00
_cell.angle_gamma   90.00
#
_symmetry.space_group_name_H-M   'P 1'
#
loop_
_entity.id
_entity.type
_entity.pdbx_description
1 polymer ?
#
loop_
_entity_poly.entity_id
_entity_poly.type
_entity_poly.pdbx_seq_one_letter_code
_entity_poly.pdbx_strand_id
1 'polypeptide(L)'
;KKSYGYQMNLGIAAASGEYIGIVESDDYIDLDMYKELYALAKNKNVDILKSDIYNFYDKEKREFEYSVISYDEKFYHKDLYFESAGAVCKNTALTKQEILKNSWNMNQPGLFSSDFLQKSELKFHESAGASYQDLGFWFITIISACNIYFHKKAYYYYRRDNPNASTKSKEKIYAICDEFDFIKTFLSKRGRFDYFSELFLYLKFKGYWWNLRRIDKSYREEFLLRFAKDFEGGLGNLSEGGGVFSTKELDELKKIVSNPHAFAKNLSSPMFVLKKFFARMKKKFL
;
A
#
# COMPACT_ATOMS: atom_id res chain seq x y z
N LYS A 1 -22.39 -9.42 6.14
CA LYS A 1 -21.85 -8.05 6.32
C LYS A 1 -21.43 -7.53 4.94
N LYS A 2 -21.71 -6.27 4.60
CA LYS A 2 -21.22 -5.65 3.35
C LYS A 2 -19.70 -5.42 3.44
N SER A 3 -19.01 -5.38 2.31
CA SER A 3 -17.54 -5.21 2.28
C SER A 3 -17.10 -3.83 2.76
N TYR A 4 -15.83 -3.71 3.15
CA TYR A 4 -15.23 -2.42 3.52
C TYR A 4 -15.22 -1.45 2.33
N GLY A 5 -14.82 -1.93 1.14
CA GLY A 5 -14.81 -1.12 -0.07
C GLY A 5 -16.18 -0.57 -0.44
N TYR A 6 -17.24 -1.38 -0.31
CA TYR A 6 -18.61 -0.90 -0.54
C TYR A 6 -19.00 0.24 0.41
N GLN A 7 -18.66 0.14 1.69
CA GLN A 7 -18.97 1.19 2.67
C GLN A 7 -18.19 2.48 2.39
N MET A 8 -16.91 2.36 2.01
CA MET A 8 -16.11 3.52 1.59
C MET A 8 -16.67 4.17 0.33
N ASN A 9 -17.08 3.37 -0.66
CA ASN A 9 -17.69 3.89 -1.89
C ASN A 9 -19.02 4.61 -1.61
N LEU A 10 -19.85 4.13 -0.67
CA LEU A 10 -21.05 4.86 -0.25
C LEU A 10 -20.70 6.20 0.40
N GLY A 11 -19.68 6.24 1.26
CA GLY A 11 -19.21 7.48 1.87
C GLY A 11 -18.73 8.50 0.84
N ILE A 12 -17.91 8.05 -0.12
CA ILE A 12 -17.43 8.90 -1.23
C ILE A 12 -18.59 9.42 -2.08
N ALA A 13 -19.57 8.58 -2.39
CA ALA A 13 -20.74 8.96 -3.18
C ALA A 13 -21.66 9.95 -2.46
N ALA A 14 -21.73 9.88 -1.13
CA ALA A 14 -22.54 10.79 -0.32
C ALA A 14 -21.81 12.11 0.02
N ALA A 15 -20.49 12.17 -0.14
CA ALA A 15 -19.71 13.35 0.19
C ALA A 15 -19.98 14.53 -0.76
N SER A 16 -20.17 15.72 -0.19
CA SER A 16 -20.45 16.97 -0.92
C SER A 16 -19.40 18.06 -0.69
N GLY A 17 -18.34 17.78 0.07
CA GLY A 17 -17.24 18.73 0.29
C GLY A 17 -16.39 18.92 -0.97
N GLU A 18 -15.58 19.97 -1.02
CA GLU A 18 -14.59 20.19 -2.10
C GLU A 18 -13.46 19.14 -2.05
N TYR A 19 -13.15 18.66 -0.85
CA TYR A 19 -12.18 17.60 -0.58
C TYR A 19 -12.78 16.55 0.35
N ILE A 20 -12.33 15.30 0.22
CA ILE A 20 -12.75 14.13 0.99
C ILE A 20 -11.57 13.62 1.81
N GLY A 21 -11.78 13.51 3.13
CA GLY A 21 -10.88 12.80 4.05
C GLY A 21 -11.45 11.43 4.43
N ILE A 22 -10.58 10.51 4.85
CA ILE A 22 -10.97 9.18 5.33
C ILE A 22 -10.46 9.02 6.78
N VAL A 23 -11.33 8.60 7.69
CA VAL A 23 -11.00 8.31 9.09
C VAL A 23 -11.57 6.94 9.46
N GLU A 24 -10.75 6.08 10.03
CA GLU A 24 -11.22 4.79 10.56
C GLU A 24 -11.74 4.95 11.99
N SER A 25 -12.74 4.14 12.35
CA SER A 25 -13.47 4.28 13.62
C SER A 25 -12.62 4.01 14.87
N ASP A 26 -11.48 3.35 14.72
CA ASP A 26 -10.54 3.05 15.79
C ASP A 26 -9.32 4.00 15.85
N ASP A 27 -9.26 4.99 14.97
CA ASP A 27 -8.21 6.01 14.90
C ASP A 27 -8.66 7.36 15.50
N TYR A 28 -7.75 8.35 15.55
CA TYR A 28 -8.07 9.75 15.85
C TYR A 28 -7.28 10.71 14.97
N ILE A 29 -7.73 11.96 14.92
CA ILE A 29 -7.10 13.04 14.16
C ILE A 29 -6.81 14.22 15.06
N ASP A 30 -5.75 14.96 14.72
CA ASP A 30 -5.46 16.24 15.35
C ASP A 30 -6.61 17.24 15.14
N LEU A 31 -6.87 18.10 16.14
CA LEU A 31 -7.95 19.08 16.09
C LEU A 31 -7.82 20.05 14.91
N ASP A 32 -6.59 20.37 14.52
CA ASP A 32 -6.31 21.28 13.40
C ASP A 32 -6.07 20.54 12.06
N MET A 33 -6.14 19.20 12.02
CA MET A 33 -5.81 18.40 10.84
C MET A 33 -6.51 18.92 9.58
N TYR A 34 -7.84 18.88 9.54
CA TYR A 34 -8.56 19.24 8.31
C TYR A 34 -8.53 20.73 8.02
N LYS A 35 -8.36 21.59 9.03
CA LYS A 35 -8.18 23.04 8.82
C LYS A 35 -6.87 23.32 8.07
N GLU A 36 -5.75 22.77 8.54
CA GLU A 36 -4.45 22.97 7.91
C GLU A 36 -4.35 22.26 6.56
N LEU A 37 -4.80 20.99 6.48
CA LEU A 37 -4.74 20.22 5.24
C LEU A 37 -5.66 20.79 4.16
N TYR A 38 -6.87 21.27 4.50
CA TYR A 38 -7.76 21.89 3.53
C TYR A 38 -7.19 23.21 2.99
N ALA A 39 -6.68 24.07 3.87
CA ALA A 39 -6.06 25.33 3.45
C ALA A 39 -4.89 25.09 2.48
N LEU A 40 -4.06 24.10 2.78
CA LEU A 40 -2.94 23.70 1.92
C LEU A 40 -3.42 23.08 0.61
N ALA A 41 -4.36 22.13 0.66
CA ALA A 41 -4.87 21.46 -0.53
C ALA A 41 -5.53 22.46 -1.50
N LYS A 42 -6.33 23.38 -0.97
CA LYS A 42 -6.98 24.44 -1.75
C LYS A 42 -5.97 25.42 -2.35
N ASN A 43 -4.97 25.85 -1.57
CA ASN A 43 -3.93 26.75 -2.07
C ASN A 43 -3.11 26.10 -3.20
N LYS A 44 -2.84 24.80 -3.09
CA LYS A 44 -2.07 24.05 -4.08
C LYS A 44 -2.89 23.50 -5.24
N ASN A 45 -4.21 23.47 -5.11
CA ASN A 45 -5.15 22.87 -6.08
C ASN A 45 -4.75 21.44 -6.47
N VAL A 46 -4.64 20.56 -5.47
CA VAL A 46 -4.12 19.20 -5.64
C VAL A 46 -5.23 18.16 -5.74
N ASP A 47 -4.99 17.09 -6.49
CA ASP A 47 -5.89 15.94 -6.50
C ASP A 47 -5.74 15.11 -5.23
N ILE A 48 -4.51 14.99 -4.73
CA ILE A 48 -4.17 14.24 -3.53
C ILE A 48 -3.21 15.06 -2.68
N LEU A 49 -3.58 15.25 -1.42
CA LEU A 49 -2.67 15.68 -0.36
C LEU A 49 -2.44 14.53 0.61
N LYS A 50 -1.18 14.26 0.97
CA LYS A 50 -0.79 13.33 2.02
C LYS A 50 0.00 14.05 3.10
N SER A 51 -0.16 13.59 4.33
CA SER A 51 0.55 14.06 5.53
C SER A 51 1.08 12.86 6.31
N ASP A 52 1.98 13.11 7.25
CA ASP A 52 2.56 12.06 8.08
C ASP A 52 1.58 11.62 9.19
N ILE A 53 1.99 10.62 9.97
CA ILE A 53 1.14 10.04 11.02
C ILE A 53 1.90 9.90 12.34
N TYR A 54 1.12 9.70 13.39
CA TYR A 54 1.58 9.04 14.61
C TYR A 54 0.99 7.64 14.67
N ASN A 55 1.81 6.60 14.80
CA ASN A 55 1.31 5.33 15.30
C ASN A 55 1.03 5.47 16.78
N PHE A 56 -0.04 4.84 17.27
CA PHE A 56 -0.28 4.76 18.71
C PHE A 56 -0.61 3.34 19.20
N TYR A 57 -0.31 3.13 20.48
CA TYR A 57 -0.47 1.86 21.18
C TYR A 57 -1.07 2.14 22.57
N ASP A 58 -2.16 1.47 22.91
CA ASP A 58 -2.81 1.44 24.22
C ASP A 58 -2.21 0.31 25.09
N LYS A 59 -0.99 0.55 25.62
CA LYS A 59 -0.34 -0.32 26.64
C LYS A 59 -0.77 0.11 28.05
N GLU A 60 0.12 0.01 29.04
CA GLU A 60 -0.11 0.60 30.38
C GLU A 60 -0.33 2.12 30.32
N LYS A 61 0.34 2.78 29.36
CA LYS A 61 0.11 4.17 28.96
C LYS A 61 0.04 4.23 27.44
N ARG A 62 -0.68 5.23 26.91
CA ARG A 62 -0.72 5.48 25.47
C ARG A 62 0.64 6.00 25.01
N GLU A 63 1.22 5.32 24.04
CA GLU A 63 2.48 5.69 23.39
C GLU A 63 2.23 6.18 21.96
N PHE A 64 3.05 7.12 21.50
CA PHE A 64 2.97 7.71 20.17
C PHE A 64 4.34 7.60 19.47
N GLU A 65 4.32 7.23 18.19
CA GLU A 65 5.52 7.07 17.36
C GLU A 65 5.30 7.77 16.01
N TYR A 66 6.08 8.82 15.73
CA TYR A 66 6.03 9.51 14.44
C TYR A 66 6.38 8.54 13.31
N SER A 67 5.66 8.61 12.20
CA SER A 67 5.97 7.84 11.00
C SER A 67 5.70 8.63 9.74
N VAL A 68 6.66 8.55 8.83
CA VAL A 68 6.57 9.16 7.52
C VAL A 68 5.67 8.34 6.60
N ILE A 69 4.88 9.03 5.77
CA ILE A 69 4.13 8.40 4.68
C ILE A 69 4.98 8.25 3.42
N SER A 70 5.90 9.18 3.16
CA SER A 70 6.94 9.03 2.14
C SER A 70 8.29 8.71 2.79
N TYR A 71 8.92 7.62 2.34
CA TYR A 71 10.25 7.18 2.76
C TYR A 71 11.39 7.90 2.03
N ASP A 72 11.06 8.75 1.05
CA ASP A 72 12.03 9.55 0.32
C ASP A 72 11.69 11.04 0.50
N GLU A 73 12.63 11.77 1.08
CA GLU A 73 12.51 13.19 1.42
C GLU A 73 12.24 14.06 0.20
N LYS A 74 12.64 13.61 -1.00
CA LYS A 74 12.48 14.38 -2.23
C LYS A 74 11.03 14.62 -2.63
N PHE A 75 10.05 13.93 -2.05
CA PHE A 75 8.63 14.11 -2.34
C PHE A 75 7.97 15.20 -1.49
N TYR A 76 8.52 15.52 -0.31
CA TYR A 76 7.90 16.50 0.58
C TYR A 76 8.06 17.93 0.06
N HIS A 77 7.02 18.73 0.31
CA HIS A 77 6.98 20.16 0.04
C HIS A 77 7.21 20.55 -1.42
N LYS A 78 6.81 19.67 -2.35
CA LYS A 78 6.86 19.91 -3.79
C LYS A 78 5.49 19.75 -4.41
N ASP A 79 5.20 20.61 -5.39
CA ASP A 79 4.00 20.52 -6.20
C ASP A 79 4.24 19.46 -7.28
N LEU A 80 3.81 18.21 -7.06
CA LEU A 80 4.10 17.12 -8.00
C LEU A 80 3.03 17.08 -9.10
N TYR A 81 3.37 17.63 -10.28
CA TYR A 81 2.49 17.70 -11.45
C TYR A 81 2.81 16.64 -12.51
N PHE A 82 1.82 15.87 -12.91
CA PHE A 82 1.88 14.78 -13.89
C PHE A 82 0.80 14.95 -14.96
N GLU A 83 1.15 14.85 -16.25
CA GLU A 83 0.17 14.94 -17.35
C GLU A 83 -0.65 13.66 -17.52
N SER A 84 -0.07 12.51 -17.18
CA SER A 84 -0.75 11.22 -17.30
C SER A 84 -0.05 10.14 -16.45
N ALA A 85 -0.66 8.96 -16.39
CA ALA A 85 -0.05 7.79 -15.77
C ALA A 85 1.28 7.47 -16.47
N GLY A 86 2.37 7.38 -15.69
CA GLY A 86 3.70 7.13 -16.23
C GLY A 86 4.41 8.35 -16.82
N ALA A 87 3.84 9.54 -16.68
CA ALA A 87 4.59 10.75 -16.94
C ALA A 87 5.66 10.97 -15.88
N VAL A 88 6.78 11.55 -16.32
CA VAL A 88 7.74 12.19 -15.43
C VAL A 88 7.12 13.49 -14.93
N CYS A 89 7.30 13.79 -13.64
CA CYS A 89 6.82 14.99 -13.00
C CYS A 89 7.46 16.20 -13.68
N LYS A 90 6.64 17.12 -14.20
CA LYS A 90 7.10 18.23 -15.06
C LYS A 90 8.20 19.08 -14.45
N ASN A 91 8.22 19.22 -13.14
CA ASN A 91 9.06 20.15 -12.40
C ASN A 91 10.11 19.48 -11.49
N THR A 92 10.14 18.15 -11.36
CA THR A 92 11.03 17.47 -10.40
C THR A 92 11.71 16.21 -10.92
N ALA A 93 11.46 15.81 -12.17
CA ALA A 93 11.92 14.55 -12.76
C ALA A 93 11.47 13.26 -12.04
N LEU A 94 10.61 13.38 -11.03
CA LEU A 94 10.08 12.27 -10.23
C LEU A 94 8.98 11.52 -10.96
N THR A 95 8.78 10.24 -10.68
CA THR A 95 7.75 9.43 -11.33
C THR A 95 6.72 8.90 -10.34
N LYS A 96 5.53 8.53 -10.86
CA LYS A 96 4.49 7.87 -10.03
C LYS A 96 4.96 6.52 -9.49
N GLN A 97 5.84 5.83 -10.22
CA GLN A 97 6.44 4.58 -9.76
C GLN A 97 7.32 4.78 -8.53
N GLU A 98 8.11 5.86 -8.50
CA GLU A 98 8.91 6.17 -7.33
C GLU A 98 8.03 6.57 -6.14
N ILE A 99 6.91 7.27 -6.35
CA ILE A 99 5.94 7.55 -5.28
C ILE A 99 5.41 6.23 -4.71
N LEU A 100 4.88 5.34 -5.56
CA LEU A 100 4.33 4.06 -5.12
C LEU A 100 5.37 3.17 -4.43
N LYS A 101 6.63 3.17 -4.89
CA LYS A 101 7.72 2.41 -4.29
C LYS A 101 8.14 2.96 -2.92
N ASN A 102 8.14 4.28 -2.77
CA ASN A 102 8.68 4.96 -1.60
C ASN A 102 7.60 5.62 -0.74
N SER A 103 6.35 5.17 -0.82
CA SER A 103 5.31 5.61 0.10
C SER A 103 4.57 4.46 0.73
N TRP A 104 4.05 4.70 1.92
CA TRP A 104 3.16 3.79 2.61
C TRP A 104 1.77 3.85 1.97
N ASN A 105 1.15 2.69 1.74
CA ASN A 105 -0.22 2.53 1.26
C ASN A 105 -1.29 2.99 2.27
N MET A 106 -1.25 4.25 2.69
CA MET A 106 -2.23 4.83 3.61
C MET A 106 -3.10 5.87 2.90
N ASN A 107 -4.41 5.73 3.07
CA ASN A 107 -5.41 6.62 2.47
C ASN A 107 -5.86 7.73 3.42
N GLN A 108 -5.84 7.44 4.71
CA GLN A 108 -6.40 8.22 5.80
C GLN A 108 -5.67 9.55 6.10
N PRO A 109 -4.33 9.64 6.07
CA PRO A 109 -3.63 10.85 6.51
C PRO A 109 -3.55 11.87 5.38
N GLY A 110 -4.70 12.31 4.87
CA GLY A 110 -4.73 13.17 3.69
C GLY A 110 -6.12 13.61 3.25
N LEU A 111 -6.14 14.29 2.11
CA LEU A 111 -7.33 14.77 1.43
C LEU A 111 -7.28 14.39 -0.05
N PHE A 112 -8.42 14.05 -0.61
CA PHE A 112 -8.60 13.82 -2.04
C PHE A 112 -9.57 14.86 -2.58
N SER A 113 -9.29 15.44 -3.74
CA SER A 113 -10.27 16.30 -4.43
C SER A 113 -11.51 15.48 -4.77
N SER A 114 -12.70 16.00 -4.43
CA SER A 114 -13.97 15.34 -4.74
C SER A 114 -14.16 15.18 -6.24
N ASP A 115 -13.80 16.21 -7.00
CA ASP A 115 -13.83 16.21 -8.46
C ASP A 115 -12.94 15.11 -9.03
N PHE A 116 -11.73 14.94 -8.48
CA PHE A 116 -10.79 13.90 -8.90
C PHE A 116 -11.37 12.49 -8.68
N LEU A 117 -11.93 12.21 -7.51
CA LEU A 117 -12.48 10.90 -7.18
C LEU A 117 -13.74 10.58 -7.97
N GLN A 118 -14.67 11.54 -8.09
CA GLN A 118 -15.97 11.33 -8.75
C GLN A 118 -15.83 11.25 -10.28
N LYS A 119 -15.09 12.17 -10.92
CA LYS A 119 -14.97 12.24 -12.39
C LYS A 119 -14.16 11.08 -12.97
N SER A 120 -13.30 10.44 -12.17
CA SER A 120 -12.42 9.36 -12.60
C SER A 120 -12.96 7.95 -12.32
N GLU A 121 -14.17 7.84 -11.75
CA GLU A 121 -14.78 6.61 -11.25
C GLU A 121 -13.83 5.77 -10.37
N LEU A 122 -13.00 6.45 -9.56
CA LEU A 122 -12.04 5.79 -8.69
C LEU A 122 -12.76 5.28 -7.45
N LYS A 123 -12.93 3.97 -7.38
CA LYS A 123 -13.66 3.29 -6.32
C LYS A 123 -12.78 2.24 -5.66
N PHE A 124 -13.01 2.03 -4.37
CA PHE A 124 -12.49 0.86 -3.68
C PHE A 124 -13.02 -0.40 -4.34
N HIS A 125 -12.18 -1.44 -4.40
CA HIS A 125 -12.61 -2.77 -4.76
C HIS A 125 -13.63 -3.28 -3.73
N GLU A 126 -14.78 -3.80 -4.17
CA GLU A 126 -15.85 -4.24 -3.25
C GLU A 126 -15.76 -5.71 -2.86
N SER A 127 -14.56 -6.31 -2.94
CA SER A 127 -14.28 -7.70 -2.56
C SER A 127 -14.81 -8.03 -1.17
N ALA A 128 -15.24 -9.28 -0.97
CA ALA A 128 -15.88 -9.70 0.27
C ALA A 128 -14.95 -9.51 1.49
N GLY A 129 -15.51 -8.98 2.59
CA GLY A 129 -14.77 -8.74 3.83
C GLY A 129 -14.05 -7.39 3.87
N ALA A 130 -13.11 -7.27 4.83
CA ALA A 130 -12.32 -6.07 5.09
C ALA A 130 -10.84 -6.46 5.14
N SER A 131 -10.20 -6.50 3.98
CA SER A 131 -8.82 -6.93 3.80
C SER A 131 -8.27 -6.34 2.51
N TYR A 132 -7.22 -5.54 2.61
CA TYR A 132 -6.39 -5.03 1.53
C TYR A 132 -7.04 -4.05 0.53
N GLN A 133 -8.32 -3.72 0.63
CA GLN A 133 -8.94 -2.78 -0.32
C GLN A 133 -8.33 -1.37 -0.30
N ASP A 134 -7.69 -1.01 0.82
CA ASP A 134 -6.86 0.18 0.98
C ASP A 134 -5.66 0.20 0.02
N LEU A 135 -5.04 -0.96 -0.24
CA LEU A 135 -3.93 -1.12 -1.18
C LEU A 135 -4.34 -0.77 -2.61
N GLY A 136 -5.43 -1.36 -3.11
CA GLY A 136 -5.86 -1.08 -4.48
C GLY A 136 -6.34 0.36 -4.64
N PHE A 137 -7.08 0.89 -3.68
CA PHE A 137 -7.50 2.29 -3.73
C PHE A 137 -6.31 3.27 -3.72
N TRP A 138 -5.32 3.05 -2.84
CA TRP A 138 -4.08 3.83 -2.83
C TRP A 138 -3.37 3.74 -4.19
N PHE A 139 -3.24 2.54 -4.76
CA PHE A 139 -2.55 2.34 -6.03
C PHE A 139 -3.26 3.11 -7.16
N ILE A 140 -4.56 2.89 -7.36
CA ILE A 140 -5.30 3.48 -8.48
C ILE A 140 -5.38 5.00 -8.36
N THR A 141 -5.49 5.55 -7.15
CA THR A 141 -5.56 6.99 -6.94
C THR A 141 -4.23 7.66 -7.24
N ILE A 142 -3.11 7.11 -6.76
CA ILE A 142 -1.78 7.66 -7.07
C ILE A 142 -1.49 7.63 -8.58
N ILE A 143 -1.78 6.54 -9.28
CA ILE A 143 -1.50 6.48 -10.74
C ILE A 143 -2.42 7.39 -11.56
N SER A 144 -3.60 7.73 -11.05
CA SER A 144 -4.58 8.57 -11.73
C SER A 144 -4.44 10.06 -11.44
N ALA A 145 -3.92 10.45 -10.28
CA ALA A 145 -3.80 11.86 -9.89
C ALA A 145 -2.81 12.64 -10.77
N CYS A 146 -3.19 13.84 -11.18
CA CYS A 146 -2.33 14.78 -11.90
C CYS A 146 -1.51 15.63 -10.93
N ASN A 147 -2.07 16.02 -9.78
CA ASN A 147 -1.42 16.88 -8.80
C ASN A 147 -1.35 16.21 -7.42
N ILE A 148 -0.14 15.94 -6.93
CA ILE A 148 0.08 15.30 -5.63
C ILE A 148 0.96 16.19 -4.75
N TYR A 149 0.65 16.31 -3.47
CA TYR A 149 1.47 17.02 -2.50
C TYR A 149 1.66 16.21 -1.22
N PHE A 150 2.91 16.08 -0.78
CA PHE A 150 3.27 15.48 0.51
C PHE A 150 3.68 16.57 1.49
N HIS A 151 2.98 16.62 2.63
CA HIS A 151 3.21 17.57 3.71
C HIS A 151 3.88 16.88 4.90
N LYS A 152 5.09 17.34 5.27
CA LYS A 152 5.90 16.71 6.31
C LYS A 152 5.51 17.17 7.72
N LYS A 153 4.28 16.85 8.11
CA LYS A 153 3.77 17.03 9.47
C LYS A 153 2.74 15.93 9.74
N ALA A 154 2.79 15.38 10.95
CA ALA A 154 1.87 14.33 11.35
C ALA A 154 0.59 14.90 11.97
N TYR A 155 -0.56 14.40 11.53
CA TYR A 155 -1.88 14.80 12.04
C TYR A 155 -2.80 13.63 12.33
N TYR A 156 -2.63 12.53 11.61
CA TYR A 156 -3.45 11.35 11.76
C TYR A 156 -2.81 10.40 12.75
N TYR A 157 -3.60 9.86 13.66
CA TYR A 157 -3.13 8.94 14.68
C TYR A 157 -3.69 7.55 14.42
N TYR A 158 -2.80 6.67 13.98
CA TYR A 158 -3.10 5.33 13.49
C TYR A 158 -2.90 4.26 14.57
N ARG A 159 -3.96 3.52 14.91
CA ARG A 159 -3.92 2.48 15.95
C ARG A 159 -3.13 1.27 15.47
N ARG A 160 -2.22 0.76 16.30
CA ARG A 160 -1.38 -0.39 15.92
C ARG A 160 -1.63 -1.69 16.68
N ASP A 161 -2.38 -1.62 17.77
CA ASP A 161 -2.57 -2.73 18.70
C ASP A 161 -4.02 -3.19 18.85
N ASN A 162 -4.85 -2.97 17.82
CA ASN A 162 -6.23 -3.44 17.83
C ASN A 162 -6.28 -5.00 17.96
N PRO A 163 -6.79 -5.55 19.07
CA PRO A 163 -6.87 -7.01 19.27
C PRO A 163 -7.87 -7.67 18.31
N ASN A 164 -8.80 -6.89 17.75
CA ASN A 164 -9.75 -7.32 16.73
C ASN A 164 -9.17 -7.20 15.30
N ALA A 165 -7.87 -6.89 15.16
CA ALA A 165 -7.21 -6.80 13.87
C ALA A 165 -7.39 -8.11 13.06
N SER A 166 -8.01 -7.91 11.90
CA SER A 166 -8.43 -8.88 10.90
C SER A 166 -7.30 -9.84 10.43
N THR A 167 -7.00 -10.92 11.17
CA THR A 167 -5.85 -11.81 10.81
C THR A 167 -6.05 -13.34 10.91
N LYS A 168 -7.22 -13.85 11.31
CA LYS A 168 -7.38 -15.29 11.64
C LYS A 168 -8.28 -16.14 10.73
N SER A 169 -8.70 -15.68 9.55
CA SER A 169 -9.59 -16.49 8.68
C SER A 169 -8.96 -16.89 7.34
N LYS A 170 -9.37 -18.06 6.80
CA LYS A 170 -8.80 -18.65 5.57
C LYS A 170 -9.07 -17.76 4.35
N GLU A 171 -10.21 -17.10 4.31
CA GLU A 171 -10.62 -16.20 3.22
C GLU A 171 -9.68 -14.99 3.09
N LYS A 172 -9.10 -14.54 4.21
CA LYS A 172 -8.16 -13.40 4.22
C LYS A 172 -6.81 -13.71 3.62
N ILE A 173 -6.47 -15.00 3.46
CA ILE A 173 -5.21 -15.43 2.88
C ILE A 173 -5.12 -14.99 1.41
N TYR A 174 -6.22 -15.14 0.67
CA TYR A 174 -6.29 -14.84 -0.77
C TYR A 174 -6.79 -13.43 -1.08
N ALA A 175 -7.37 -12.71 -0.11
CA ALA A 175 -7.85 -11.35 -0.33
C ALA A 175 -6.77 -10.41 -0.92
N ILE A 176 -5.51 -10.56 -0.51
CA ILE A 176 -4.41 -9.79 -1.12
C ILE A 176 -4.18 -10.16 -2.59
N CYS A 177 -4.41 -11.43 -2.96
CA CYS A 177 -4.30 -11.87 -4.35
C CYS A 177 -5.36 -11.21 -5.21
N ASP A 178 -6.61 -11.23 -4.74
CA ASP A 178 -7.74 -10.63 -5.42
C ASP A 178 -7.56 -9.12 -5.59
N GLU A 179 -6.92 -8.46 -4.62
CA GLU A 179 -6.60 -7.04 -4.72
C GLU A 179 -5.55 -6.73 -5.80
N PHE A 180 -4.52 -7.57 -5.93
CA PHE A 180 -3.57 -7.43 -7.04
C PHE A 180 -4.21 -7.76 -8.40
N ASP A 181 -5.18 -8.68 -8.44
CA ASP A 181 -5.94 -8.97 -9.66
C ASP A 181 -6.84 -7.78 -10.05
N PHE A 182 -7.41 -7.08 -9.06
CA PHE A 182 -8.13 -5.81 -9.26
C PHE A 182 -7.20 -4.73 -9.84
N ILE A 183 -6.03 -4.50 -9.23
CA ILE A 183 -5.04 -3.53 -9.72
C ILE A 183 -4.59 -3.87 -11.15
N LYS A 184 -4.30 -5.16 -11.43
CA LYS A 184 -3.93 -5.62 -12.77
C LYS A 184 -5.03 -5.31 -13.78
N THR A 185 -6.28 -5.64 -13.45
CA THR A 185 -7.45 -5.35 -14.29
C THR A 185 -7.60 -3.85 -14.54
N PHE A 186 -7.43 -3.02 -13.52
CA PHE A 186 -7.47 -1.56 -13.65
C PHE A 186 -6.42 -1.03 -14.63
N LEU A 187 -5.18 -1.51 -14.51
CA LEU A 187 -4.08 -1.14 -15.39
C LEU A 187 -4.30 -1.62 -16.82
N SER A 188 -4.71 -2.88 -17.01
CA SER A 188 -4.96 -3.49 -18.31
C SER A 188 -6.08 -2.78 -19.07
N LYS A 189 -7.20 -2.46 -18.42
CA LYS A 189 -8.31 -1.70 -19.03
C LYS A 189 -7.90 -0.32 -19.55
N ARG A 190 -6.82 0.25 -19.02
CA ARG A 190 -6.28 1.55 -19.42
C ARG A 190 -5.08 1.43 -20.37
N GLY A 191 -4.71 0.21 -20.78
CA GLY A 191 -3.53 -0.03 -21.61
C GLY A 191 -2.22 0.37 -20.92
N ARG A 192 -2.17 0.34 -19.58
CA ARG A 192 -1.01 0.81 -18.78
C ARG A 192 -0.26 -0.31 -18.06
N PHE A 193 -0.69 -1.57 -18.23
CA PHE A 193 -0.10 -2.67 -17.49
C PHE A 193 1.39 -2.82 -17.79
N ASP A 194 1.80 -2.84 -19.05
CA ASP A 194 3.20 -3.08 -19.44
C ASP A 194 4.14 -2.05 -18.80
N TYR A 195 3.74 -0.77 -18.82
CA TYR A 195 4.49 0.33 -18.24
C TYR A 195 4.68 0.21 -16.71
N PHE A 196 3.67 -0.28 -15.99
CA PHE A 196 3.73 -0.49 -14.54
C PHE A 196 4.10 -1.92 -14.14
N SER A 197 4.34 -2.82 -15.09
CA SER A 197 4.39 -4.27 -14.86
C SER A 197 5.48 -4.66 -13.86
N GLU A 198 6.67 -4.10 -13.98
CA GLU A 198 7.78 -4.38 -13.08
C GLU A 198 7.48 -3.91 -11.64
N LEU A 199 7.00 -2.68 -11.48
CA LEU A 199 6.61 -2.16 -10.16
C LEU A 199 5.42 -2.93 -9.57
N PHE A 200 4.45 -3.30 -10.40
CA PHE A 200 3.31 -4.12 -10.01
C PHE A 200 3.79 -5.46 -9.45
N LEU A 201 4.70 -6.15 -10.15
CA LEU A 201 5.29 -7.41 -9.68
C LEU A 201 6.07 -7.21 -8.38
N TYR A 202 6.80 -6.10 -8.25
CA TYR A 202 7.50 -5.75 -7.01
C TYR A 202 6.55 -5.57 -5.84
N LEU A 203 5.53 -4.72 -5.97
CA LEU A 203 4.53 -4.51 -4.90
C LEU A 203 3.78 -5.80 -4.59
N LYS A 204 3.45 -6.61 -5.60
CA LYS A 204 2.84 -7.94 -5.44
C LYS A 204 3.72 -8.86 -4.60
N PHE A 205 5.02 -8.90 -4.89
CA PHE A 205 5.98 -9.70 -4.13
C PHE A 205 6.06 -9.21 -2.68
N LYS A 206 6.18 -7.90 -2.45
CA LYS A 206 6.25 -7.32 -1.09
C LYS A 206 4.99 -7.60 -0.30
N GLY A 207 3.81 -7.42 -0.91
CA GLY A 207 2.52 -7.70 -0.31
C GLY A 207 2.37 -9.18 0.06
N TYR A 208 2.62 -10.08 -0.89
CA TYR A 208 2.52 -11.53 -0.66
C TYR A 208 3.52 -12.00 0.40
N TRP A 209 4.75 -11.50 0.36
CA TRP A 209 5.77 -11.82 1.34
C TRP A 209 5.42 -11.34 2.75
N TRP A 210 4.77 -10.18 2.86
CA TRP A 210 4.24 -9.69 4.13
C TRP A 210 3.08 -10.57 4.63
N ASN A 211 2.15 -10.94 3.74
CA ASN A 211 1.03 -11.81 4.06
C ASN A 211 1.51 -13.19 4.54
N LEU A 212 2.44 -13.82 3.83
CA LEU A 212 3.05 -15.11 4.17
C LEU A 212 3.62 -15.15 5.60
N ARG A 213 4.12 -14.02 6.10
CA ARG A 213 4.66 -13.90 7.47
C ARG A 213 3.59 -13.80 8.55
N ARG A 214 2.38 -13.39 8.19
CA ARG A 214 1.25 -13.11 9.11
C ARG A 214 0.23 -14.24 9.16
N ILE A 215 0.01 -14.93 8.04
CA ILE A 215 -0.93 -16.05 7.98
C ILE A 215 -0.47 -17.22 8.86
N ASP A 216 -1.45 -18.04 9.26
CA ASP A 216 -1.18 -19.27 10.01
C ASP A 216 -0.20 -20.17 9.23
N LYS A 217 0.67 -20.86 9.98
CA LYS A 217 1.69 -21.74 9.41
C LYS A 217 1.06 -22.86 8.57
N SER A 218 -0.13 -23.35 8.95
CA SER A 218 -0.82 -24.43 8.22
C SER A 218 -1.17 -24.05 6.78
N TYR A 219 -1.32 -22.76 6.47
CA TYR A 219 -1.69 -22.29 5.14
C TYR A 219 -0.52 -21.77 4.31
N ARG A 220 0.71 -21.73 4.85
CA ARG A 220 1.86 -21.13 4.16
C ARG A 220 2.22 -21.87 2.87
N GLU A 221 2.15 -23.19 2.89
CA GLU A 221 2.46 -24.00 1.71
C GLU A 221 1.41 -23.78 0.60
N GLU A 222 0.12 -23.84 0.94
CA GLU A 222 -0.99 -23.54 0.01
C GLU A 222 -0.84 -22.14 -0.59
N PHE A 223 -0.52 -21.13 0.23
CA PHE A 223 -0.30 -19.77 -0.23
C PHE A 223 0.96 -19.63 -1.10
N LEU A 224 2.03 -20.36 -0.82
CA LEU A 224 3.25 -20.35 -1.64
C LEU A 224 3.02 -20.97 -3.02
N LEU A 225 2.14 -21.97 -3.14
CA LEU A 225 1.72 -22.50 -4.44
C LEU A 225 1.00 -21.43 -5.26
N ARG A 226 0.06 -20.71 -4.65
CA ARG A 226 -0.58 -19.54 -5.29
C ARG A 226 0.44 -18.46 -5.64
N PHE A 227 1.38 -18.16 -4.74
CA PHE A 227 2.46 -17.19 -4.96
C PHE A 227 3.27 -17.59 -6.20
N ALA A 228 3.79 -18.81 -6.28
CA ALA A 228 4.57 -19.27 -7.42
C ALA A 228 3.79 -19.14 -8.74
N LYS A 229 2.56 -19.68 -8.78
CA LYS A 229 1.68 -19.62 -9.97
C LYS A 229 1.44 -18.21 -10.47
N ASP A 230 1.22 -17.27 -9.55
CA ASP A 230 0.95 -15.87 -9.86
C ASP A 230 2.16 -15.11 -10.46
N PHE A 231 3.35 -15.70 -10.39
CA PHE A 231 4.62 -15.16 -10.90
C PHE A 231 5.23 -15.97 -12.04
N GLU A 232 4.76 -17.18 -12.34
CA GLU A 232 5.30 -18.08 -13.38
C GLU A 232 5.42 -17.40 -14.76
N GLY A 233 4.48 -16.53 -15.14
CA GLY A 233 4.53 -15.76 -16.39
C GLY A 233 5.05 -14.33 -16.27
N GLY A 234 5.37 -13.87 -15.05
CA GLY A 234 5.75 -12.47 -14.78
C GLY A 234 7.26 -12.24 -14.74
N LEU A 235 8.06 -13.28 -14.50
CA LEU A 235 9.51 -13.13 -14.35
C LEU A 235 10.21 -12.61 -15.61
N GLY A 236 9.67 -12.91 -16.80
CA GLY A 236 10.18 -12.40 -18.08
C GLY A 236 9.97 -10.90 -18.29
N ASN A 237 9.10 -10.26 -17.50
CA ASN A 237 8.83 -8.82 -17.59
C ASN A 237 9.75 -7.98 -16.68
N LEU A 238 10.67 -8.62 -15.95
CA LEU A 238 11.62 -7.91 -15.10
C LEU A 238 12.80 -7.43 -15.96
N SER A 239 13.21 -6.17 -15.78
CA SER A 239 14.39 -5.64 -16.46
C SER A 239 15.64 -6.47 -16.15
N GLU A 240 16.62 -6.46 -17.06
CA GLU A 240 17.92 -7.07 -16.83
C GLU A 240 18.54 -6.51 -15.52
N GLY A 241 19.02 -7.41 -14.65
CA GLY A 241 19.50 -7.05 -13.32
C GLY A 241 18.43 -6.93 -12.22
N GLY A 242 17.14 -7.13 -12.54
CA GLY A 242 16.05 -7.18 -11.56
C GLY A 242 15.30 -5.87 -11.34
N GLY A 243 15.70 -4.79 -12.02
CA GLY A 243 15.01 -3.50 -11.99
C GLY A 243 14.79 -2.96 -10.57
N VAL A 244 13.53 -2.78 -10.16
CA VAL A 244 13.19 -2.31 -8.80
C VAL A 244 13.46 -3.32 -7.67
N PHE A 245 13.69 -4.60 -7.96
CA PHE A 245 14.02 -5.62 -6.96
C PHE A 245 15.49 -5.53 -6.55
N SER A 246 15.79 -5.74 -5.26
CA SER A 246 17.16 -6.07 -4.86
C SER A 246 17.52 -7.49 -5.31
N THR A 247 18.82 -7.76 -5.52
CA THR A 247 19.33 -9.10 -5.89
C THR A 247 18.80 -10.19 -4.96
N LYS A 248 18.79 -9.91 -3.65
CA LYS A 248 18.28 -10.84 -2.64
C LYS A 248 16.77 -11.09 -2.78
N GLU A 249 15.98 -10.06 -3.04
CA GLU A 249 14.53 -10.22 -3.23
C GLU A 249 14.23 -11.03 -4.49
N LEU A 250 14.99 -10.78 -5.56
CA LEU A 250 14.86 -11.54 -6.80
C LEU A 250 15.25 -13.02 -6.59
N ASP A 251 16.31 -13.30 -5.85
CA ASP A 251 16.72 -14.67 -5.53
C ASP A 251 15.67 -15.42 -4.69
N GLU A 252 15.06 -14.74 -3.70
CA GLU A 252 13.98 -15.30 -2.90
C GLU A 252 12.75 -15.59 -3.77
N LEU A 253 12.37 -14.65 -4.65
CA LEU A 253 11.27 -14.85 -5.58
C LEU A 253 11.53 -16.03 -6.52
N LYS A 254 12.73 -16.13 -7.12
CA LYS A 254 13.12 -17.26 -7.98
C LYS A 254 13.06 -18.60 -7.25
N LYS A 255 13.44 -18.66 -5.97
CA LYS A 255 13.32 -19.88 -5.15
C LYS A 255 11.87 -20.26 -4.87
N ILE A 256 11.01 -19.27 -4.62
CA ILE A 256 9.57 -19.51 -4.44
C ILE A 256 8.97 -20.08 -5.72
N VAL A 257 9.26 -19.46 -6.88
CA VAL A 257 8.69 -19.88 -8.18
C VAL A 257 9.21 -21.24 -8.61
N SER A 258 10.50 -21.54 -8.40
CA SER A 258 11.09 -22.81 -8.86
C SER A 258 10.69 -24.02 -8.01
N ASN A 259 10.53 -23.86 -6.69
CA ASN A 259 10.14 -24.95 -5.81
C ASN A 259 9.43 -24.44 -4.53
N PRO A 260 8.13 -24.10 -4.62
CA PRO A 260 7.39 -23.55 -3.48
C PRO A 260 7.30 -24.54 -2.30
N HIS A 261 7.26 -25.84 -2.56
CA HIS A 261 7.25 -26.88 -1.51
C HIS A 261 8.57 -26.92 -0.71
N ALA A 262 9.72 -26.93 -1.39
CA ALA A 262 11.02 -26.88 -0.73
C ALA A 262 11.19 -25.57 0.07
N PHE A 263 10.69 -24.46 -0.48
CA PHE A 263 10.69 -23.18 0.21
C PHE A 263 9.85 -23.20 1.49
N ALA A 264 8.65 -23.79 1.45
CA ALA A 264 7.78 -23.95 2.62
C ALA A 264 8.43 -24.78 3.74
N LYS A 265 9.12 -25.87 3.38
CA LYS A 265 9.89 -26.68 4.33
C LYS A 265 11.02 -25.87 4.99
N ASN A 266 11.77 -25.10 4.20
CA ASN A 266 12.87 -24.26 4.71
C ASN A 266 12.37 -23.14 5.63
N LEU A 267 11.23 -22.51 5.33
CA LEU A 267 10.58 -21.50 6.17
C LEU A 267 10.23 -22.03 7.57
N SER A 268 9.95 -23.32 7.67
CA SER A 268 9.59 -24.01 8.91
C SER A 268 10.81 -24.58 9.64
N SER A 269 12.01 -24.50 9.05
CA SER A 269 13.24 -25.02 9.65
C SER A 269 13.65 -24.22 10.89
N PRO A 270 14.16 -24.88 11.96
CA PRO A 270 14.65 -24.21 13.16
C PRO A 270 15.73 -23.16 12.86
N MET A 271 16.61 -23.44 11.91
CA MET A 271 17.71 -22.54 11.52
C MET A 271 17.21 -21.24 10.89
N PHE A 272 16.15 -21.29 10.06
CA PHE A 272 15.54 -20.10 9.49
C PHE A 272 14.84 -19.24 10.55
N VAL A 273 14.15 -19.89 11.50
CA VAL A 273 13.52 -19.21 12.63
C VAL A 273 14.57 -18.50 13.50
N LEU A 274 15.68 -19.18 13.80
CA LEU A 274 16.80 -18.65 14.58
C LEU A 274 17.47 -17.45 13.89
N LYS A 275 17.76 -17.57 12.58
CA LYS A 275 18.36 -16.48 11.78
C LYS A 275 17.46 -15.24 11.75
N LYS A 276 16.14 -15.42 11.69
CA LYS A 276 15.19 -14.30 11.79
C LYS A 276 15.11 -13.70 13.19
N PHE A 277 15.18 -14.51 14.24
CA PHE A 277 15.20 -14.03 15.62
C PHE A 277 16.39 -13.08 15.84
N PHE A 278 17.59 -13.48 15.43
CA PHE A 278 18.78 -12.63 15.54
C PHE A 278 18.72 -11.36 14.68
N ALA A 279 18.19 -11.45 13.45
CA ALA A 279 18.01 -10.27 12.60
C ALA A 279 17.01 -9.26 13.21
N ARG A 280 15.99 -9.74 13.92
CA ARG A 280 14.99 -8.89 14.59
C ARG A 280 15.55 -8.25 15.86
N MET A 281 16.42 -8.94 16.59
CA MET A 281 17.15 -8.36 17.72
C MET A 281 18.10 -7.26 17.27
N LYS A 282 18.89 -7.46 16.21
CA LYS A 282 19.81 -6.42 15.69
C LYS A 282 19.12 -5.11 15.32
N LYS A 283 17.85 -5.16 14.88
CA LYS A 283 17.07 -3.98 14.51
C LYS A 283 16.44 -3.23 15.69
N LYS A 284 16.57 -3.75 16.92
CA LYS A 284 16.13 -3.11 18.18
C LYS A 284 17.28 -2.40 18.91
N PHE A 285 18.54 -2.66 18.51
CA PHE A 285 19.76 -2.14 19.13
C PHE A 285 20.55 -1.19 18.21
N LEU A 286 19.94 -0.79 17.09
CA LEU A 286 20.38 0.23 16.15
C LEU A 286 19.20 1.17 15.93
#